data_AF-A0A942XQU0-F1
#
_entry.id   AF-A0A942XQU0-F1
#
_cell.length_a   1.000
_cell.length_b   1.000
_cell.length_c   1.000
_cell.angle_alpha   90.00
_cell.angle_beta   90.00
_cell.angle_gamma   90.00
#
_symmetry.space_group_name_H-M   'P 1'
#
loop_
_entity.id
_entity.type
_entity.pdbx_description
1 polymer ?
#
loop_
_entity_poly.entity_id
_entity_poly.type
_entity_poly.pdbx_seq_one_letter_code
_entity_poly.pdbx_strand_id
1 'polypeptide(L)'
;MNIFARITARTMKENKTRTIVTIIGVILSTAMITAVATLGGTFQNFFIEYTKEQDGSWHVAGLSLPVKEAEKAEKQAEVVNSTKVAELGYARYEHLLSPMMPYLYVQSFSENTRSMLPVALKEGKFPEKQNEVIIPDYLNANLEEGNQILIGDTLPLELGEREYKGERLSQINSYMGTETKAEESFVPKEKREFTVVGLYDYSSLVTFIGAPGYEVYAGPGNETGSYTDLYVELKDIKKTYDFQKEVFGGYGSVTHESLLRWYGVVDNDRFAVVYTGLLLILTAVIMTGSVLLIYNAFSISLRERSTQFGLLSSLGATKKQLRQSMRYEAFMVSLIGIPFGVLSGIAGIGITLHFIEEGLSQWLYGKSKEIPLVVNAGAVLLSVMIAFFTVFISVWIPSKRIKRLSPMEAIRASEDIKIRPGEVKTGGWVFKIFGLPGMMADKNYKRDRKKYRTTIVSLSISILLFTTAALFQIYLIETGSIVMDIPTVDVECVLYEPDKDGEKTDKILEKTEGIKEIFSYEKVYLMLQVPSEILGSVFEGREVMTDENYTVISAETVILP
;
A
#
# COMPACT_ATOMS: atom_id res chain seq x y z
N MET A 1 29.62 32.84 -22.02
CA MET A 1 29.96 31.43 -21.70
C MET A 1 31.43 31.36 -21.29
N ASN A 2 31.74 30.77 -20.11
CA ASN A 2 33.11 30.60 -19.62
C ASN A 2 33.95 29.78 -20.63
N ILE A 3 35.21 30.13 -20.87
CA ILE A 3 36.08 29.45 -21.85
C ILE A 3 36.23 27.95 -21.54
N PHE A 4 36.26 27.60 -20.25
CA PHE A 4 36.29 26.21 -19.80
C PHE A 4 35.01 25.44 -20.14
N ALA A 5 33.85 26.11 -20.15
CA ALA A 5 32.59 25.50 -20.57
C ALA A 5 32.58 25.19 -22.06
N ARG A 6 33.10 26.11 -22.89
CA ARG A 6 33.24 25.91 -24.34
C ARG A 6 34.21 24.77 -24.68
N ILE A 7 35.36 24.72 -23.99
CA ILE A 7 36.32 23.61 -24.12
C ILE A 7 35.64 22.30 -23.74
N THR A 8 34.97 22.24 -22.59
CA THR A 8 34.28 21.04 -22.12
C THR A 8 33.25 20.52 -23.13
N ALA A 9 32.37 21.40 -23.64
CA ALA A 9 31.36 21.03 -24.62
C ALA A 9 31.98 20.47 -25.92
N ARG A 10 33.07 21.08 -26.39
CA ARG A 10 33.80 20.61 -27.57
C ARG A 10 34.43 19.23 -27.33
N THR A 11 35.08 19.05 -26.18
CA THR A 11 35.71 17.77 -25.80
C THR A 11 34.69 16.65 -25.65
N MET A 12 33.48 16.94 -25.15
CA MET A 12 32.37 15.98 -25.11
C MET A 12 31.92 15.57 -26.51
N LYS A 13 31.76 16.54 -27.43
CA LYS A 13 31.36 16.28 -28.82
C LYS A 13 32.40 15.47 -29.60
N GLU A 14 33.68 15.68 -29.31
CA GLU A 14 34.79 14.95 -29.95
C GLU A 14 34.91 13.51 -29.40
N ASN A 15 34.57 13.26 -28.13
CA ASN A 15 34.65 11.94 -27.49
C ASN A 15 33.26 11.31 -27.29
N LYS A 16 32.57 11.05 -28.41
CA LYS A 16 31.16 10.63 -28.41
C LYS A 16 30.90 9.38 -27.57
N THR A 17 31.70 8.33 -27.71
CA THR A 17 31.49 7.05 -27.00
C THR A 17 31.44 7.24 -25.48
N ARG A 18 32.40 7.98 -24.92
CA ARG A 18 32.46 8.26 -23.47
C ARG A 18 31.27 9.09 -23.01
N THR A 19 30.95 10.15 -23.75
CA THR A 19 29.83 11.02 -23.41
C THR A 19 28.51 10.26 -23.47
N ILE A 20 28.33 9.37 -24.46
CA ILE A 20 27.16 8.49 -24.56
C ILE A 20 27.07 7.55 -23.36
N VAL A 21 28.17 6.88 -22.96
CA VAL A 21 28.16 6.00 -21.76
C VAL A 21 27.74 6.76 -20.50
N THR A 22 28.22 8.00 -20.34
CA THR A 22 27.85 8.83 -19.18
C THR A 22 26.38 9.28 -19.25
N ILE A 23 25.88 9.61 -20.44
CA ILE A 23 24.46 9.94 -20.67
C ILE A 23 23.57 8.73 -20.39
N ILE A 24 23.90 7.55 -20.91
CA ILE A 24 23.15 6.30 -20.67
C ILE A 24 23.06 6.03 -19.17
N GLY A 25 24.15 6.25 -18.42
CA GLY A 25 24.10 6.04 -16.97
C GLY A 25 23.15 6.99 -16.25
N VAL A 26 23.06 8.25 -16.70
CA VAL A 26 22.08 9.21 -16.17
C VAL A 26 20.66 8.87 -16.62
N ILE A 27 20.46 8.41 -17.87
CA ILE A 27 19.17 7.95 -18.37
C ILE A 27 18.67 6.79 -17.50
N LEU A 28 19.48 5.75 -17.31
CA LEU A 28 19.09 4.56 -16.55
C LEU A 28 18.74 4.90 -15.09
N SER A 29 19.57 5.72 -14.44
CA SER A 29 19.31 6.17 -13.07
C SER A 29 18.02 6.97 -12.96
N THR A 30 17.81 7.92 -13.88
CA THR A 30 16.59 8.75 -13.89
C THR A 30 15.35 7.92 -14.22
N ALA A 31 15.47 6.98 -15.17
CA ALA A 31 14.41 6.06 -15.55
C ALA A 31 13.95 5.22 -14.35
N MET A 32 14.89 4.67 -13.57
CA MET A 32 14.58 3.90 -12.37
C MET A 32 13.85 4.74 -11.31
N ILE A 33 14.33 5.96 -11.02
CA ILE A 33 13.69 6.85 -10.03
C ILE A 33 12.29 7.27 -10.50
N THR A 34 12.15 7.63 -11.78
CA THR A 34 10.87 8.06 -12.36
C THR A 34 9.89 6.90 -12.44
N ALA A 35 10.39 5.71 -12.78
CA ALA A 35 9.60 4.50 -12.82
C ALA A 35 8.96 4.27 -11.44
N VAL A 36 9.76 4.11 -10.39
CA VAL A 36 9.21 3.81 -9.05
C VAL A 36 8.21 4.86 -8.57
N ALA A 37 8.46 6.15 -8.83
CA ALA A 37 7.51 7.21 -8.50
C ALA A 37 6.20 7.12 -9.28
N THR A 38 6.28 6.82 -10.59
CA THR A 38 5.09 6.68 -11.46
C THR A 38 4.29 5.43 -11.08
N LEU A 39 4.97 4.33 -10.75
CA LEU A 39 4.34 3.09 -10.29
C LEU A 39 3.57 3.33 -8.99
N GLY A 40 4.22 3.98 -8.02
CA GLY A 40 3.61 4.31 -6.74
C GLY A 40 2.36 5.18 -6.90
N GLY A 41 2.43 6.23 -7.72
CA GLY A 41 1.27 7.08 -8.01
C GLY A 41 0.15 6.35 -8.77
N THR A 42 0.51 5.45 -9.69
CA THR A 42 -0.46 4.62 -10.42
C THR A 42 -1.20 3.68 -9.49
N PHE A 43 -0.50 2.92 -8.65
CA PHE A 43 -1.13 2.04 -7.68
C PHE A 43 -1.96 2.79 -6.65
N GLN A 44 -1.44 3.90 -6.11
CA GLN A 44 -2.20 4.72 -5.17
C GLN A 44 -3.52 5.18 -5.79
N ASN A 45 -3.50 5.68 -7.04
CA ASN A 45 -4.72 6.10 -7.72
C ASN A 45 -5.66 4.92 -8.00
N PHE A 46 -5.12 3.79 -8.47
CA PHE A 46 -5.90 2.59 -8.71
C PHE A 46 -6.62 2.12 -7.44
N PHE A 47 -5.92 2.06 -6.31
CA PHE A 47 -6.50 1.68 -5.03
C PHE A 47 -7.55 2.68 -4.53
N ILE A 48 -7.33 3.99 -4.69
CA ILE A 48 -8.33 5.01 -4.35
C ILE A 48 -9.60 4.82 -5.18
N GLU A 49 -9.47 4.72 -6.50
CA GLU A 49 -10.62 4.59 -7.41
C GLU A 49 -11.35 3.25 -7.19
N TYR A 50 -10.59 2.17 -6.97
CA TYR A 50 -11.17 0.87 -6.64
C TYR A 50 -11.94 0.89 -5.31
N THR A 51 -11.35 1.44 -4.24
CA THR A 51 -12.03 1.59 -2.95
C THR A 51 -13.26 2.48 -3.06
N LYS A 52 -13.22 3.57 -3.84
CA LYS A 52 -14.41 4.40 -4.08
C LYS A 52 -15.52 3.66 -4.81
N GLU A 53 -15.16 2.79 -5.75
CA GLU A 53 -16.13 1.98 -6.50
C GLU A 53 -16.75 0.86 -5.65
N GLN A 54 -15.97 0.25 -4.75
CA GLN A 54 -16.46 -0.85 -3.89
C GLN A 54 -17.12 -0.35 -2.61
N ASP A 55 -16.49 0.60 -1.91
CA ASP A 55 -16.81 0.97 -0.53
C ASP A 55 -17.43 2.37 -0.43
N GLY A 56 -17.26 3.19 -1.47
CA GLY A 56 -17.79 4.54 -1.56
C GLY A 56 -16.77 5.65 -1.30
N SER A 57 -17.19 6.90 -1.47
CA SER A 57 -16.31 8.08 -1.43
C SER A 57 -16.31 8.83 -0.09
N TRP A 58 -17.10 8.36 0.88
CA TRP A 58 -17.21 8.95 2.21
C TRP A 58 -15.91 8.81 3.01
N HIS A 59 -15.65 9.76 3.93
CA HIS A 59 -14.46 9.78 4.78
C HIS A 59 -14.78 9.37 6.22
N VAL A 60 -15.89 9.87 6.75
CA VAL A 60 -16.36 9.62 8.11
C VAL A 60 -17.88 9.53 8.12
N ALA A 61 -18.42 8.68 8.98
CA ALA A 61 -19.85 8.54 9.19
C ALA A 61 -20.19 8.64 10.68
N GLY A 62 -21.25 9.38 10.98
CA GLY A 62 -21.93 9.32 12.28
C GLY A 62 -23.13 8.38 12.18
N LEU A 63 -23.21 7.43 13.09
CA LEU A 63 -24.18 6.33 13.07
C LEU A 63 -25.30 6.58 14.08
N SER A 64 -26.53 6.27 13.67
CA SER A 64 -27.76 6.40 14.44
C SER A 64 -27.91 7.76 15.13
N LEU A 65 -27.64 8.85 14.40
CA LEU A 65 -27.72 10.21 14.90
C LEU A 65 -29.17 10.68 14.96
N PRO A 66 -29.58 11.44 16.00
CA PRO A 66 -30.82 12.21 15.91
C PRO A 66 -30.80 13.11 14.68
N VAL A 67 -31.88 13.17 13.90
CA VAL A 67 -31.93 13.91 12.63
C VAL A 67 -31.45 15.37 12.76
N LYS A 68 -31.80 16.04 13.87
CA LYS A 68 -31.37 17.42 14.15
C LYS A 68 -29.85 17.57 14.28
N GLU A 69 -29.17 16.57 14.84
CA GLU A 69 -27.73 16.59 15.00
C GLU A 69 -27.04 16.26 13.66
N ALA A 70 -27.60 15.33 12.89
CA ALA A 70 -27.15 15.07 11.52
C ALA A 70 -27.26 16.32 10.64
N GLU A 71 -28.38 17.07 10.71
CA GLU A 71 -28.55 18.33 9.96
C GLU A 71 -27.57 19.43 10.39
N LYS A 72 -27.14 19.46 11.65
CA LYS A 72 -26.10 20.40 12.11
C LYS A 72 -24.73 19.98 11.58
N ALA A 73 -24.39 18.69 11.66
CA ALA A 73 -23.13 18.13 11.19
C ALA A 73 -22.97 18.31 9.67
N GLU A 74 -24.02 18.08 8.90
CA GLU A 74 -24.08 18.30 7.44
C GLU A 74 -23.78 19.75 7.02
N LYS A 75 -24.10 20.73 7.88
CA LYS A 75 -23.89 22.17 7.62
C LYS A 75 -22.53 22.69 8.04
N GLN A 76 -21.64 21.83 8.56
CA GLN A 76 -20.29 22.24 8.94
C GLN A 76 -19.49 22.71 7.72
N ALA A 77 -18.62 23.71 7.92
CA ALA A 77 -17.90 24.34 6.82
C ALA A 77 -16.87 23.40 6.15
N GLU A 78 -16.46 22.36 6.86
CA GLU A 78 -15.52 21.32 6.45
C GLU A 78 -16.14 20.31 5.48
N VAL A 79 -17.47 20.20 5.45
CA VAL A 79 -18.22 19.23 4.63
C VAL A 79 -18.30 19.72 3.18
N VAL A 80 -17.96 18.85 2.22
CA VAL A 80 -18.12 19.07 0.78
C VAL A 80 -19.38 18.41 0.26
N ASN A 81 -19.57 17.15 0.64
CA ASN A 81 -20.65 16.31 0.22
C ASN A 81 -21.10 15.44 1.40
N SER A 82 -22.37 15.08 1.42
CA SER A 82 -22.95 14.23 2.45
C SER A 82 -24.14 13.48 1.91
N THR A 83 -24.41 12.33 2.54
CA THR A 83 -25.68 11.64 2.37
C THR A 83 -26.21 11.16 3.70
N LYS A 84 -27.54 11.14 3.80
CA LYS A 84 -28.26 10.66 4.97
C LYS A 84 -28.96 9.36 4.61
N VAL A 85 -28.82 8.37 5.47
CA VAL A 85 -29.51 7.09 5.39
C VAL A 85 -30.45 7.05 6.59
N ALA A 86 -31.72 7.34 6.36
CA ALA A 86 -32.71 7.38 7.42
C ALA A 86 -33.03 5.95 7.88
N GLU A 87 -33.10 5.77 9.19
CA GLU A 87 -33.55 4.53 9.78
C GLU A 87 -35.08 4.50 9.79
N LEU A 88 -35.67 3.57 9.03
CA LEU A 88 -37.12 3.39 9.01
C LEU A 88 -37.57 2.47 10.16
N GLY A 89 -36.72 1.51 10.54
CA GLY A 89 -36.88 0.72 11.75
C GLY A 89 -36.42 -0.73 11.58
N TYR A 90 -36.68 -1.52 12.61
CA TYR A 90 -36.43 -2.96 12.63
C TYR A 90 -37.74 -3.70 12.41
N ALA A 91 -37.69 -4.83 11.71
CA ALA A 91 -38.80 -5.77 11.63
C ALA A 91 -38.32 -7.15 12.06
N ARG A 92 -38.95 -7.74 13.06
CA ARG A 92 -38.66 -9.12 13.44
C ARG A 92 -39.18 -10.04 12.34
N TYR A 93 -38.35 -10.95 11.84
CA TYR A 93 -38.73 -11.84 10.74
C TYR A 93 -38.62 -13.30 11.19
N GLU A 94 -39.77 -13.98 11.25
CA GLU A 94 -39.90 -15.28 11.93
C GLU A 94 -39.18 -16.41 11.19
N HIS A 95 -39.01 -16.30 9.88
CA HIS A 95 -38.41 -17.35 9.04
C HIS A 95 -36.88 -17.36 9.03
N LEU A 96 -36.22 -16.55 9.87
CA LEU A 96 -34.76 -16.49 9.96
C LEU A 96 -34.23 -17.65 10.82
N LEU A 97 -33.25 -18.39 10.28
CA LEU A 97 -32.62 -19.51 10.98
C LEU A 97 -31.63 -19.05 12.05
N SER A 98 -30.89 -17.96 11.79
CA SER A 98 -29.92 -17.41 12.74
C SER A 98 -30.58 -16.76 13.95
N PRO A 99 -30.36 -17.28 15.18
CA PRO A 99 -30.91 -16.69 16.40
C PRO A 99 -30.19 -15.40 16.83
N MET A 100 -29.06 -15.08 16.20
CA MET A 100 -28.24 -13.88 16.49
C MET A 100 -28.64 -12.66 15.64
N MET A 101 -29.36 -12.87 14.53
CA MET A 101 -29.79 -11.79 13.63
C MET A 101 -31.29 -11.89 13.35
N PRO A 102 -32.17 -11.69 14.34
CA PRO A 102 -33.61 -11.94 14.16
C PRO A 102 -34.39 -10.83 13.45
N TYR A 103 -33.71 -9.76 12.99
CA TYR A 103 -34.36 -8.60 12.38
C TYR A 103 -33.98 -8.39 10.91
N LEU A 104 -34.90 -7.76 10.18
CA LEU A 104 -34.60 -6.97 9.00
C LEU A 104 -34.48 -5.51 9.42
N TYR A 105 -33.37 -4.88 9.11
CA TYR A 105 -33.07 -3.49 9.40
C TYR A 105 -33.38 -2.64 8.16
N VAL A 106 -34.49 -1.92 8.19
CA VAL A 106 -35.00 -1.19 7.02
C VAL A 106 -34.51 0.26 7.04
N GLN A 107 -33.85 0.65 5.96
CA GLN A 107 -33.24 1.96 5.78
C GLN A 107 -33.71 2.62 4.49
N SER A 108 -33.71 3.95 4.45
CA SER A 108 -34.00 4.70 3.24
C SER A 108 -32.80 4.68 2.28
N PHE A 109 -33.05 4.50 1.00
CA PHE A 109 -32.02 4.48 -0.04
C PHE A 109 -32.35 5.49 -1.13
N SER A 110 -31.66 6.62 -1.08
CA SER A 110 -31.81 7.71 -2.04
C SER A 110 -30.83 7.60 -3.20
N GLU A 111 -31.09 8.31 -4.29
CA GLU A 111 -30.16 8.41 -5.43
C GLU A 111 -28.79 8.99 -5.00
N ASN A 112 -28.78 9.95 -4.07
CA ASN A 112 -27.55 10.50 -3.52
C ASN A 112 -26.78 9.46 -2.69
N THR A 113 -27.49 8.64 -1.90
CA THR A 113 -26.92 7.50 -1.16
C THR A 113 -26.20 6.56 -2.11
N ARG A 114 -26.83 6.18 -3.23
CA ARG A 114 -26.23 5.30 -4.25
C ARG A 114 -24.90 5.83 -4.82
N SER A 115 -24.75 7.15 -4.92
CA SER A 115 -23.53 7.77 -5.47
C SER A 115 -22.34 7.72 -4.50
N MET A 116 -22.61 7.79 -3.19
CA MET A 116 -21.59 7.90 -2.14
C MET A 116 -21.35 6.55 -1.44
N LEU A 117 -22.32 5.65 -1.51
CA LEU A 117 -22.37 4.32 -0.91
C LEU A 117 -22.86 3.32 -1.97
N PRO A 118 -21.94 2.79 -2.79
CA PRO A 118 -22.30 1.86 -3.85
C PRO A 118 -22.86 0.55 -3.28
N VAL A 119 -23.97 0.10 -3.86
CA VAL A 119 -24.58 -1.20 -3.59
C VAL A 119 -24.57 -1.99 -4.90
N ALA A 120 -24.00 -3.19 -4.88
CA ALA A 120 -23.89 -4.03 -6.07
C ALA A 120 -25.17 -4.86 -6.25
N LEU A 121 -26.05 -4.42 -7.15
CA LEU A 121 -27.22 -5.23 -7.54
C LEU A 121 -26.78 -6.52 -8.23
N LYS A 122 -27.34 -7.63 -7.76
CA LYS A 122 -27.21 -8.94 -8.40
C LYS A 122 -28.30 -9.11 -9.47
N GLU A 123 -29.55 -8.83 -9.09
CA GLU A 123 -30.73 -8.98 -9.95
C GLU A 123 -31.78 -7.90 -9.67
N GLY A 124 -32.61 -7.58 -10.67
CA GLY A 124 -33.68 -6.60 -10.54
C GLY A 124 -33.24 -5.14 -10.70
N LYS A 125 -33.90 -4.23 -9.97
CA LYS A 125 -33.67 -2.78 -10.05
C LYS A 125 -33.62 -2.16 -8.65
N PHE A 126 -33.03 -0.97 -8.56
CA PHE A 126 -33.08 -0.17 -7.35
C PHE A 126 -34.51 0.31 -7.06
N PRO A 127 -34.87 0.53 -5.78
CA PRO A 127 -36.20 0.96 -5.41
C PRO A 127 -36.40 2.44 -5.77
N GLU A 128 -37.45 2.73 -6.53
CA GLU A 128 -37.77 4.10 -6.99
C GLU A 128 -38.89 4.73 -6.17
N LYS A 129 -39.68 3.91 -5.48
CA LYS A 129 -40.82 4.32 -4.66
C LYS A 129 -40.61 3.90 -3.21
N GLN A 130 -41.24 4.63 -2.29
CA GLN A 130 -41.18 4.38 -0.86
C GLN A 130 -41.56 2.96 -0.43
N ASN A 131 -42.45 2.27 -1.17
CA ASN A 131 -42.89 0.91 -0.87
C ASN A 131 -42.12 -0.15 -1.66
N GLU A 132 -41.08 0.22 -2.42
CA GLU A 132 -40.21 -0.73 -3.10
C GLU A 132 -38.97 -0.96 -2.24
N VAL A 133 -38.49 -2.21 -2.15
CA VAL A 133 -37.27 -2.56 -1.40
C VAL A 133 -36.33 -3.43 -2.23
N ILE A 134 -35.04 -3.33 -1.93
CA ILE A 134 -34.05 -4.35 -2.29
C ILE A 134 -33.53 -5.02 -1.02
N ILE A 135 -33.25 -6.30 -1.13
CA ILE A 135 -32.79 -7.14 -0.01
C ILE A 135 -31.45 -7.81 -0.37
N PRO A 136 -30.64 -8.24 0.61
CA PRO A 136 -29.40 -8.93 0.34
C PRO A 136 -29.70 -10.32 -0.19
N ASP A 137 -29.02 -10.76 -1.25
CA ASP A 137 -29.16 -12.10 -1.81
C ASP A 137 -28.82 -13.19 -0.78
N TYR A 138 -27.82 -12.93 0.06
CA TYR A 138 -27.41 -13.82 1.15
C TYR A 138 -28.44 -13.93 2.28
N LEU A 139 -29.48 -13.07 2.31
CA LEU A 139 -30.62 -13.24 3.23
C LEU A 139 -31.31 -14.59 3.01
N ASN A 140 -31.54 -14.95 1.75
CA ASN A 140 -32.27 -16.17 1.37
C ASN A 140 -31.57 -17.46 1.82
N ALA A 141 -30.24 -17.43 2.00
CA ALA A 141 -29.49 -18.56 2.52
C ALA A 141 -29.76 -18.81 4.02
N ASN A 142 -30.27 -17.81 4.75
CA ASN A 142 -30.58 -17.89 6.17
C ASN A 142 -32.10 -17.97 6.45
N LEU A 143 -32.91 -18.27 5.43
CA LEU A 143 -34.34 -18.47 5.57
C LEU A 143 -34.69 -19.96 5.62
N GLU A 144 -35.73 -20.29 6.37
CA GLU A 144 -36.34 -21.63 6.37
C GLU A 144 -36.71 -22.06 4.93
N GLU A 145 -36.59 -23.37 4.66
CA GLU A 145 -36.88 -23.92 3.35
C GLU A 145 -38.32 -23.59 2.90
N GLY A 146 -38.45 -23.06 1.67
CA GLY A 146 -39.73 -22.62 1.11
C GLY A 146 -40.14 -21.17 1.43
N ASN A 147 -39.40 -20.46 2.28
CA ASN A 147 -39.66 -19.04 2.62
C ASN A 147 -38.71 -18.06 1.93
N GLN A 148 -38.09 -18.48 0.82
CA GLN A 148 -37.21 -17.65 0.02
C GLN A 148 -37.98 -16.43 -0.51
N ILE A 149 -37.35 -15.25 -0.42
CA ILE A 149 -37.91 -14.00 -0.90
C ILE A 149 -37.42 -13.76 -2.33
N LEU A 150 -38.35 -13.65 -3.27
CA LEU A 150 -38.08 -13.44 -4.68
C LEU A 150 -38.49 -12.03 -5.14
N ILE A 151 -37.94 -11.61 -6.28
CA ILE A 151 -38.31 -10.34 -6.90
C ILE A 151 -39.78 -10.40 -7.33
N GLY A 152 -40.56 -9.40 -6.94
CA GLY A 152 -42.01 -9.31 -7.15
C GLY A 152 -42.83 -9.68 -5.93
N ASP A 153 -42.23 -10.31 -4.91
CA ASP A 153 -42.93 -10.68 -3.69
C ASP A 153 -43.35 -9.45 -2.87
N THR A 154 -44.44 -9.62 -2.13
CA THR A 154 -44.91 -8.64 -1.15
C THR A 154 -44.40 -9.04 0.22
N LEU A 155 -43.66 -8.14 0.86
CA LEU A 155 -43.03 -8.32 2.15
C LEU A 155 -43.74 -7.42 3.19
N PRO A 156 -44.72 -7.96 3.94
CA PRO A 156 -45.37 -7.24 5.02
C PRO A 156 -44.45 -7.19 6.25
N LEU A 157 -44.03 -5.98 6.64
CA LEU A 157 -43.15 -5.75 7.79
C LEU A 157 -43.87 -4.93 8.86
N GLU A 158 -43.79 -5.38 10.11
CA GLU A 158 -44.12 -4.57 11.28
C GLU A 158 -42.84 -3.87 11.74
N LEU A 159 -42.69 -2.60 11.35
CA LEU A 159 -41.53 -1.77 11.67
C LEU A 159 -41.66 -1.27 13.11
N GLY A 160 -40.55 -1.31 13.83
CA GLY A 160 -40.47 -0.90 15.22
C GLY A 160 -39.05 -0.57 15.66
N GLU A 161 -38.88 -0.38 16.96
CA GLU A 161 -37.59 -0.11 17.60
C GLU A 161 -37.18 -1.25 18.51
N ARG A 162 -35.87 -1.38 18.71
CA ARG A 162 -35.28 -2.29 19.69
C ARG A 162 -34.91 -1.51 20.93
N GLU A 163 -35.24 -2.04 22.10
CA GLU A 163 -34.96 -1.41 23.37
C GLU A 163 -34.42 -2.42 24.38
N TYR A 164 -33.56 -1.95 25.28
CA TYR A 164 -33.14 -2.71 26.45
C TYR A 164 -33.18 -1.78 27.66
N LYS A 165 -33.94 -2.18 28.70
CA LYS A 165 -34.16 -1.39 29.92
C LYS A 165 -34.66 0.04 29.66
N GLY A 166 -35.42 0.25 28.58
CA GLY A 166 -35.95 1.56 28.18
C GLY A 166 -34.94 2.45 27.44
N GLU A 167 -33.75 1.93 27.12
CA GLU A 167 -32.81 2.59 26.22
C GLU A 167 -32.88 1.96 24.82
N ARG A 168 -32.89 2.80 23.79
CA ARG A 168 -32.93 2.38 22.39
C ARG A 168 -31.61 1.71 21.99
N LEU A 169 -31.73 0.60 21.27
CA LEU A 169 -30.64 -0.10 20.60
C LEU A 169 -30.66 0.21 19.10
N SER A 170 -29.47 0.26 18.51
CA SER A 170 -29.27 0.49 17.07
C SER A 170 -28.45 -0.65 16.44
N GLN A 171 -28.06 -0.48 15.17
CA GLN A 171 -27.38 -1.52 14.38
C GLN A 171 -25.96 -1.80 14.90
N ILE A 172 -25.36 -0.85 15.62
CA ILE A 172 -24.04 -1.01 16.27
C ILE A 172 -24.12 -1.80 17.58
N ASN A 173 -25.33 -2.08 18.09
CA ASN A 173 -25.52 -2.87 19.30
C ASN A 173 -25.89 -4.30 18.92
N SER A 174 -25.02 -5.25 19.30
CA SER A 174 -25.26 -6.67 19.07
C SER A 174 -26.54 -7.17 19.75
N TYR A 175 -27.14 -8.19 19.16
CA TYR A 175 -28.34 -8.82 19.70
C TYR A 175 -28.06 -9.43 21.08
N MET A 176 -28.85 -9.06 22.09
CA MET A 176 -28.57 -9.46 23.48
C MET A 176 -29.19 -10.82 23.88
N GLY A 177 -30.12 -11.34 23.09
CA GLY A 177 -31.03 -12.41 23.51
C GLY A 177 -30.45 -13.83 23.63
N THR A 178 -29.34 -14.16 22.98
CA THR A 178 -28.83 -15.55 22.95
C THR A 178 -27.75 -15.85 23.99
N GLU A 179 -26.85 -14.91 24.28
CA GLU A 179 -25.67 -15.18 25.12
C GLU A 179 -25.75 -14.57 26.52
N THR A 180 -26.44 -13.43 26.69
CA THR A 180 -26.31 -12.61 27.90
C THR A 180 -27.42 -12.82 28.94
N LYS A 181 -28.42 -13.67 28.67
CA LYS A 181 -29.69 -13.80 29.44
C LYS A 181 -30.45 -12.47 29.61
N ALA A 182 -30.03 -11.41 28.93
CA ALA A 182 -30.71 -10.13 28.88
C ALA A 182 -31.58 -10.10 27.63
N GLU A 183 -32.89 -10.15 27.80
CA GLU A 183 -33.82 -10.03 26.67
C GLU A 183 -34.00 -8.55 26.31
N GLU A 184 -33.62 -8.19 25.08
CA GLU A 184 -34.08 -6.94 24.46
C GLU A 184 -35.57 -7.06 24.07
N SER A 185 -36.29 -5.96 24.13
CA SER A 185 -37.69 -5.86 23.73
C SER A 185 -37.83 -5.18 22.37
N PHE A 186 -38.69 -5.74 21.53
CA PHE A 186 -39.13 -5.10 20.29
C PHE A 186 -40.41 -4.29 20.53
N VAL A 187 -40.41 -3.03 20.08
CA VAL A 187 -41.53 -2.10 20.22
C VAL A 187 -42.10 -1.77 18.83
N PRO A 188 -43.19 -2.42 18.40
CA PRO A 188 -43.84 -2.13 17.13
C PRO A 188 -44.32 -0.69 17.03
N LYS A 189 -44.15 -0.06 15.85
CA LYS A 189 -44.61 1.31 15.57
C LYS A 189 -45.62 1.36 14.44
N GLU A 190 -45.33 0.69 13.33
CA GLU A 190 -46.17 0.75 12.13
C GLU A 190 -46.11 -0.55 11.33
N LYS A 191 -47.16 -0.81 10.55
CA LYS A 191 -47.17 -1.91 9.57
C LYS A 191 -47.05 -1.34 8.18
N ARG A 192 -46.17 -1.92 7.38
CA ARG A 192 -45.91 -1.50 6.02
C ARG A 192 -45.72 -2.70 5.11
N GLU A 193 -46.31 -2.61 3.93
CA GLU A 193 -46.12 -3.61 2.88
C GLU A 193 -45.14 -3.07 1.85
N PHE A 194 -44.08 -3.84 1.63
CA PHE A 194 -43.07 -3.54 0.63
C PHE A 194 -43.16 -4.52 -0.54
N THR A 195 -42.81 -4.07 -1.74
CA THR A 195 -42.60 -4.93 -2.91
C THR A 195 -41.10 -5.10 -3.13
N VAL A 196 -40.64 -6.34 -3.21
CA VAL A 196 -39.23 -6.64 -3.48
C VAL A 196 -38.95 -6.41 -4.96
N VAL A 197 -38.07 -5.48 -5.29
CA VAL A 197 -37.77 -5.09 -6.68
C VAL A 197 -36.36 -5.49 -7.15
N GLY A 198 -35.53 -6.01 -6.24
CA GLY A 198 -34.19 -6.46 -6.57
C GLY A 198 -33.48 -7.14 -5.41
N LEU A 199 -32.42 -7.87 -5.75
CA LEU A 199 -31.50 -8.53 -4.84
C LEU A 199 -30.11 -7.93 -5.03
N TYR A 200 -29.41 -7.63 -3.94
CA TYR A 200 -28.03 -7.14 -3.99
C TYR A 200 -27.05 -8.16 -3.42
N ASP A 201 -25.84 -8.21 -3.99
CA ASP A 201 -24.78 -9.14 -3.59
C ASP A 201 -23.98 -8.59 -2.40
N TYR A 202 -23.55 -7.33 -2.54
CA TYR A 202 -22.71 -6.63 -1.58
C TYR A 202 -23.19 -5.19 -1.35
N SER A 203 -23.07 -4.73 -0.12
CA SER A 203 -23.25 -3.33 0.27
C SER A 203 -22.07 -2.86 1.09
N SER A 204 -21.61 -1.64 0.82
CA SER A 204 -20.57 -0.98 1.62
C SER A 204 -21.08 -0.30 2.89
N LEU A 205 -22.40 -0.28 3.08
CA LEU A 205 -22.99 0.14 4.34
C LEU A 205 -22.52 -0.81 5.43
N VAL A 206 -22.28 -0.23 6.61
CA VAL A 206 -21.46 -0.84 7.65
C VAL A 206 -22.23 -2.00 8.28
N THR A 207 -22.08 -3.19 7.70
CA THR A 207 -22.47 -4.42 8.38
C THR A 207 -21.47 -4.65 9.50
N PHE A 208 -21.87 -4.27 10.70
CA PHE A 208 -21.07 -4.46 11.91
C PHE A 208 -20.96 -5.96 12.24
N ILE A 209 -19.78 -6.42 12.69
CA ILE A 209 -19.65 -7.79 13.21
C ILE A 209 -20.55 -7.93 14.44
N GLY A 210 -21.53 -8.84 14.37
CA GLY A 210 -22.56 -8.96 15.40
C GLY A 210 -23.72 -7.96 15.23
N ALA A 211 -23.92 -7.41 14.04
CA ALA A 211 -25.13 -6.66 13.71
C ALA A 211 -26.38 -7.53 13.97
N PRO A 212 -27.47 -6.95 14.49
CA PRO A 212 -28.65 -7.69 14.93
C PRO A 212 -29.65 -8.00 13.81
N GLY A 213 -29.42 -7.51 12.60
CA GLY A 213 -30.35 -7.73 11.49
C GLY A 213 -29.77 -7.44 10.11
N TYR A 214 -30.43 -7.98 9.09
CA TYR A 214 -30.07 -7.85 7.68
C TYR A 214 -30.52 -6.50 7.13
N GLU A 215 -29.63 -5.81 6.42
CA GLU A 215 -29.92 -4.49 5.86
C GLU A 215 -30.91 -4.60 4.69
N VAL A 216 -31.98 -3.82 4.72
CA VAL A 216 -33.01 -3.77 3.68
C VAL A 216 -33.16 -2.31 3.25
N TYR A 217 -33.04 -2.06 1.95
CA TYR A 217 -33.04 -0.70 1.42
C TYR A 217 -34.37 -0.39 0.75
N ALA A 218 -35.14 0.51 1.36
CA ALA A 218 -36.39 1.02 0.84
C ALA A 218 -36.16 2.24 -0.04
N GLY A 219 -37.00 2.42 -1.06
CA GLY A 219 -36.91 3.58 -1.96
C GLY A 219 -37.16 4.91 -1.25
N PRO A 220 -36.88 6.03 -1.93
CA PRO A 220 -37.01 7.35 -1.34
C PRO A 220 -38.47 7.64 -0.93
N GLY A 221 -38.64 8.17 0.28
CA GLY A 221 -39.92 8.59 0.84
C GLY A 221 -39.78 9.91 1.61
N ASN A 222 -40.92 10.50 2.01
CA ASN A 222 -40.94 11.74 2.81
C ASN A 222 -40.64 11.50 4.31
N GLU A 223 -40.17 10.32 4.65
CA GLU A 223 -40.05 9.89 6.04
C GLU A 223 -38.70 10.28 6.60
N THR A 224 -38.75 11.20 7.55
CA THR A 224 -37.69 11.38 8.52
C THR A 224 -37.91 10.36 9.62
N GLY A 225 -37.19 9.23 9.56
CA GLY A 225 -36.97 8.43 10.76
C GLY A 225 -36.46 9.31 11.90
N SER A 226 -36.64 8.90 13.16
CA SER A 226 -36.12 9.67 14.30
C SER A 226 -34.58 9.76 14.29
N TYR A 227 -33.94 8.78 13.65
CA TYR A 227 -32.50 8.63 13.57
C TYR A 227 -32.04 8.40 12.13
N THR A 228 -30.80 8.79 11.84
CA THR A 228 -30.19 8.65 10.52
C THR A 228 -28.68 8.45 10.65
N ASP A 229 -28.12 7.66 9.75
CA ASP A 229 -26.68 7.62 9.53
C ASP A 229 -26.30 8.76 8.58
N LEU A 230 -25.28 9.53 8.96
CA LEU A 230 -24.76 10.63 8.14
C LEU A 230 -23.35 10.27 7.67
N TYR A 231 -23.21 10.12 6.36
CA TYR A 231 -21.92 9.89 5.70
C TYR A 231 -21.42 11.20 5.11
N VAL A 232 -20.14 11.51 5.32
CA VAL A 232 -19.57 12.83 5.06
C VAL A 232 -18.27 12.71 4.26
N GLU A 233 -18.15 13.55 3.24
CA GLU A 233 -16.91 13.85 2.52
C GLU A 233 -16.40 15.23 2.96
N LEU A 234 -15.13 15.27 3.37
CA LEU A 234 -14.49 16.49 3.90
C LEU A 234 -13.62 17.18 2.86
N LYS A 235 -13.52 18.52 2.97
CA LYS A 235 -12.63 19.36 2.15
C LYS A 235 -11.17 18.97 2.29
N ASP A 236 -10.78 18.68 3.53
CA ASP A 236 -9.44 18.23 3.88
C ASP A 236 -9.54 16.87 4.56
N ILE A 237 -9.27 15.81 3.79
CA ILE A 237 -9.33 14.43 4.27
C ILE A 237 -8.36 14.16 5.43
N LYS A 238 -7.32 14.97 5.62
CA LYS A 238 -6.38 14.81 6.73
C LYS A 238 -6.99 15.14 8.09
N LYS A 239 -8.08 15.90 8.12
CA LYS A 239 -8.79 16.28 9.34
C LYS A 239 -9.91 15.30 9.74
N THR A 240 -9.96 14.13 9.11
CA THR A 240 -11.08 13.19 9.31
C THR A 240 -11.24 12.76 10.77
N TYR A 241 -10.15 12.40 11.45
CA TYR A 241 -10.20 12.00 12.87
C TYR A 241 -10.53 13.18 13.81
N ASP A 242 -10.01 14.38 13.51
CA ASP A 242 -10.35 15.60 14.27
C ASP A 242 -11.86 15.91 14.14
N PHE A 243 -12.38 15.88 12.92
CA PHE A 243 -13.81 16.08 12.65
C PHE A 243 -14.68 15.03 13.32
N GLN A 244 -14.29 13.75 13.25
CA GLN A 244 -15.01 12.67 13.93
C GLN A 244 -15.11 12.94 15.43
N LYS A 245 -13.99 13.30 16.07
CA LYS A 245 -13.94 13.56 17.51
C LYS A 245 -14.72 14.81 17.92
N GLU A 246 -14.62 15.88 17.15
CA GLU A 246 -15.28 17.16 17.46
C GLU A 246 -16.79 17.13 17.19
N VAL A 247 -17.21 16.50 16.10
CA VAL A 247 -18.60 16.52 15.63
C VAL A 247 -19.39 15.30 16.13
N PHE A 248 -18.76 14.13 16.21
CA PHE A 248 -19.41 12.87 16.59
C PHE A 248 -18.93 12.31 17.94
N GLY A 249 -18.13 13.04 18.73
CA GLY A 249 -17.51 12.59 19.99
C GLY A 249 -18.43 12.14 21.13
N GLY A 250 -19.74 12.02 20.91
CA GLY A 250 -20.73 11.47 21.84
C GLY A 250 -21.70 10.48 21.18
N TYR A 251 -21.43 10.07 19.93
CA TYR A 251 -22.28 9.19 19.14
C TYR A 251 -21.45 8.03 18.56
N GLY A 252 -22.12 7.00 18.06
CA GLY A 252 -21.46 6.00 17.22
C GLY A 252 -20.90 6.67 15.98
N SER A 253 -19.64 6.41 15.65
CA SER A 253 -19.03 6.93 14.42
C SER A 253 -17.96 5.98 13.91
N VAL A 254 -17.76 6.01 12.60
CA VAL A 254 -16.78 5.19 11.89
C VAL A 254 -16.06 6.00 10.83
N THR A 255 -14.85 5.60 10.52
CA THR A 255 -13.99 6.19 9.51
C THR A 255 -13.79 5.21 8.36
N HIS A 256 -13.62 5.74 7.15
CA HIS A 256 -13.33 4.93 5.99
C HIS A 256 -11.83 4.60 5.92
N GLU A 257 -11.38 3.75 6.85
CA GLU A 257 -9.96 3.41 7.05
C GLU A 257 -9.22 3.01 5.77
N SER A 258 -9.84 2.21 4.92
CA SER A 258 -9.28 1.78 3.63
C SER A 258 -8.96 2.97 2.73
N LEU A 259 -9.92 3.89 2.55
CA LEU A 259 -9.75 5.08 1.72
C LEU A 259 -8.74 6.05 2.33
N LEU A 260 -8.87 6.33 3.63
CA LEU A 260 -7.98 7.23 4.37
C LEU A 260 -6.52 6.79 4.25
N ARG A 261 -6.25 5.49 4.36
CA ARG A 261 -4.91 4.91 4.20
C ARG A 261 -4.29 5.21 2.85
N TRP A 262 -5.05 5.14 1.76
CA TRP A 262 -4.52 5.46 0.43
C TRP A 262 -4.23 6.94 0.24
N TYR A 263 -4.89 7.82 1.00
CA TYR A 263 -4.53 9.23 1.09
C TYR A 263 -3.39 9.53 2.08
N GLY A 264 -2.86 8.50 2.76
CA GLY A 264 -1.80 8.62 3.76
C GLY A 264 -2.29 9.18 5.10
N VAL A 265 -3.60 9.07 5.37
CA VAL A 265 -4.23 9.47 6.63
C VAL A 265 -4.45 8.21 7.45
N VAL A 266 -3.64 8.03 8.50
CA VAL A 266 -3.63 6.81 9.32
C VAL A 266 -3.58 7.24 10.79
N ASP A 267 -4.47 6.71 11.61
CA ASP A 267 -4.45 6.95 13.07
C ASP A 267 -3.43 6.05 13.79
N ASN A 268 -3.09 4.91 13.18
CA ASN A 268 -2.14 3.95 13.73
C ASN A 268 -0.67 4.30 13.38
N ASP A 269 0.06 4.77 14.39
CA ASP A 269 1.50 5.08 14.33
C ASP A 269 2.35 3.92 13.80
N ARG A 270 2.01 2.66 14.10
CA ARG A 270 2.81 1.48 13.68
C ARG A 270 2.74 1.26 12.17
N PHE A 271 1.54 1.33 11.59
CA PHE A 271 1.37 1.19 10.15
C PHE A 271 2.10 2.31 9.41
N ALA A 272 2.00 3.55 9.90
CA ALA A 272 2.72 4.69 9.34
C ALA A 272 4.25 4.48 9.38
N VAL A 273 4.78 3.96 10.49
CA VAL A 273 6.22 3.65 10.64
C VAL A 273 6.66 2.55 9.67
N VAL A 274 5.92 1.44 9.56
CA VAL A 274 6.26 0.33 8.66
C VAL A 274 6.25 0.79 7.20
N TYR A 275 5.18 1.47 6.78
CA TYR A 275 5.04 1.96 5.40
C TYR A 275 6.14 2.98 5.05
N THR A 276 6.39 3.95 5.94
CA THR A 276 7.45 4.95 5.74
C THR A 276 8.83 4.31 5.73
N GLY A 277 9.07 3.31 6.60
CA GLY A 277 10.32 2.56 6.66
C GLY A 277 10.60 1.80 5.36
N LEU A 278 9.59 1.11 4.82
CA LEU A 278 9.68 0.38 3.56
C LEU A 278 10.03 1.31 2.38
N LEU A 279 9.35 2.46 2.28
CA LEU A 279 9.62 3.47 1.26
C LEU A 279 11.04 4.06 1.39
N LEU A 280 11.51 4.30 2.62
CA LEU A 280 12.86 4.80 2.88
C LEU A 280 13.93 3.80 2.44
N ILE A 281 13.76 2.52 2.77
CA ILE A 281 14.70 1.46 2.37
C ILE A 281 14.76 1.35 0.85
N LEU A 282 13.60 1.27 0.18
CA LEU A 282 13.53 1.20 -1.29
C LEU A 282 14.23 2.40 -1.94
N THR A 283 13.92 3.61 -1.45
CA THR A 283 14.55 4.84 -1.93
C THR A 283 16.07 4.82 -1.70
N ALA A 284 16.54 4.35 -0.54
CA ALA A 284 17.96 4.27 -0.23
C ALA A 284 18.72 3.31 -1.17
N VAL A 285 18.15 2.16 -1.50
CA VAL A 285 18.74 1.18 -2.42
C VAL A 285 18.87 1.78 -3.83
N ILE A 286 17.77 2.35 -4.34
CA ILE A 286 17.70 2.99 -5.67
C ILE A 286 18.71 4.15 -5.76
N MET A 287 18.77 4.99 -4.74
CA MET A 287 19.67 6.14 -4.68
C MET A 287 21.13 5.70 -4.61
N THR A 288 21.46 4.70 -3.78
CA THR A 288 22.83 4.20 -3.66
C THR A 288 23.32 3.59 -4.98
N GLY A 289 22.50 2.75 -5.62
CA GLY A 289 22.82 2.18 -6.93
C GLY A 289 23.00 3.25 -8.01
N SER A 290 22.07 4.21 -8.08
CA SER A 290 22.14 5.36 -8.98
C SER A 290 23.43 6.17 -8.79
N VAL A 291 23.75 6.52 -7.54
CA VAL A 291 24.93 7.33 -7.23
C VAL A 291 26.20 6.67 -7.73
N LEU A 292 26.34 5.37 -7.50
CA LEU A 292 27.52 4.59 -7.84
C LEU A 292 27.69 4.39 -9.33
N LEU A 293 26.59 4.13 -10.04
CA LEU A 293 26.59 3.97 -11.48
C LEU A 293 27.10 5.24 -12.17
N ILE A 294 26.58 6.39 -11.78
CA ILE A 294 27.01 7.69 -12.31
C ILE A 294 28.44 8.01 -11.86
N TYR A 295 28.78 7.75 -10.60
CA TYR A 295 30.11 7.95 -10.06
C TYR A 295 31.18 7.18 -10.84
N ASN A 296 30.88 5.93 -11.22
CA ASN A 296 31.79 5.09 -11.99
C ASN A 296 32.02 5.66 -13.39
N ALA A 297 30.95 6.08 -14.08
CA ALA A 297 31.05 6.72 -15.39
C ALA A 297 31.92 7.99 -15.35
N PHE A 298 31.68 8.88 -14.39
CA PHE A 298 32.47 10.11 -14.23
C PHE A 298 33.90 9.85 -13.74
N SER A 299 34.13 8.80 -12.95
CA SER A 299 35.47 8.40 -12.51
C SER A 299 36.33 7.89 -13.66
N ILE A 300 35.71 7.17 -14.61
CA ILE A 300 36.36 6.74 -15.86
C ILE A 300 36.68 7.97 -16.71
N SER A 301 35.70 8.86 -16.92
CA SER A 301 35.89 10.10 -17.68
C SER A 301 37.02 10.98 -17.12
N LEU A 302 37.11 11.11 -15.79
CA LEU A 302 38.20 11.84 -15.14
C LEU A 302 39.58 11.22 -15.40
N ARG A 303 39.68 9.88 -15.40
CA ARG A 303 40.94 9.16 -15.58
C ARG A 303 41.49 9.36 -16.98
N GLU A 304 40.62 9.26 -17.99
CA GLU A 304 40.98 9.47 -19.39
C GLU A 304 41.36 10.93 -19.69
N ARG A 305 40.72 11.90 -19.01
CA ARG A 305 41.01 13.34 -19.16
C ARG A 305 42.11 13.87 -18.25
N SER A 306 42.78 12.99 -17.50
CA SER A 306 43.81 13.39 -16.55
C SER A 306 44.94 14.17 -17.23
N THR A 307 45.44 13.70 -18.37
CA THR A 307 46.46 14.37 -19.21
C THR A 307 46.01 15.75 -19.67
N GLN A 308 44.76 15.88 -20.16
CA GLN A 308 44.18 17.15 -20.59
C GLN A 308 44.08 18.16 -19.43
N PHE A 309 43.63 17.73 -18.25
CA PHE A 309 43.61 18.56 -17.05
C PHE A 309 45.01 18.90 -16.54
N GLY A 310 45.99 18.02 -16.76
CA GLY A 310 47.41 18.28 -16.53
C GLY A 310 47.93 19.43 -17.39
N LEU A 311 47.73 19.35 -18.71
CA LEU A 311 48.12 20.38 -19.67
C LEU A 311 47.47 21.74 -19.37
N LEU A 312 46.16 21.76 -19.10
CA LEU A 312 45.46 22.99 -18.72
C LEU A 312 45.98 23.57 -17.39
N SER A 313 46.32 22.71 -16.42
CA SER A 313 46.93 23.15 -15.16
C SER A 313 48.31 23.77 -15.39
N SER A 314 49.12 23.21 -16.32
CA SER A 314 50.43 23.76 -16.68
C SER A 314 50.34 25.13 -17.36
N LEU A 315 49.24 25.41 -18.05
CA LEU A 315 48.93 26.72 -18.65
C LEU A 315 48.33 27.72 -17.63
N GLY A 316 48.29 27.38 -16.35
CA GLY A 316 47.80 28.27 -15.28
C GLY A 316 46.33 28.08 -14.88
N ALA A 317 45.63 27.06 -15.38
CA ALA A 317 44.25 26.81 -14.97
C ALA A 317 44.15 26.46 -13.48
N THR A 318 43.30 27.17 -12.76
CA THR A 318 43.09 26.91 -11.33
C THR A 318 42.35 25.60 -11.10
N LYS A 319 42.59 24.94 -9.96
CA LYS A 319 41.82 23.74 -9.54
C LYS A 319 40.32 24.02 -9.38
N LYS A 320 39.91 25.29 -9.19
CA LYS A 320 38.50 25.70 -9.18
C LYS A 320 37.89 25.64 -10.59
N GLN A 321 38.59 26.17 -11.60
CA GLN A 321 38.16 26.14 -13.00
C GLN A 321 38.02 24.71 -13.53
N LEU A 322 38.97 23.82 -13.21
CA LEU A 322 38.90 22.41 -13.63
C LEU A 322 37.73 21.66 -12.97
N ARG A 323 37.45 21.92 -11.68
CA ARG A 323 36.27 21.37 -11.00
C ARG A 323 34.96 21.88 -11.58
N GLN A 324 34.90 23.16 -11.92
CA GLN A 324 33.73 23.76 -12.57
C GLN A 324 33.52 23.19 -13.98
N SER A 325 34.60 22.92 -14.73
CA SER A 325 34.52 22.20 -16.02
C SER A 325 33.87 20.82 -15.86
N MET A 326 34.26 20.03 -14.86
CA MET A 326 33.65 18.72 -14.61
C MET A 326 32.18 18.81 -14.17
N ARG A 327 31.83 19.79 -13.34
CA ARG A 327 30.43 20.04 -12.95
C ARG A 327 29.57 20.54 -14.12
N TYR A 328 30.17 21.29 -15.03
CA TYR A 328 29.50 21.74 -16.25
C TYR A 328 29.25 20.57 -17.21
N GLU A 329 30.18 19.63 -17.34
CA GLU A 329 29.95 18.37 -18.07
C GLU A 329 28.77 17.60 -17.46
N ALA A 330 28.75 17.45 -16.13
CA ALA A 330 27.63 16.81 -15.44
C ALA A 330 26.30 17.50 -15.72
N PHE A 331 26.26 18.84 -15.64
CA PHE A 331 25.06 19.62 -15.96
C PHE A 331 24.58 19.40 -17.41
N MET A 332 25.49 19.37 -18.38
CA MET A 332 25.15 19.09 -19.79
C MET A 332 24.65 17.67 -20.00
N VAL A 333 25.26 16.69 -19.32
CA VAL A 333 24.78 15.30 -19.34
C VAL A 333 23.40 15.19 -18.70
N SER A 334 23.14 15.87 -17.58
CA SER A 334 21.82 15.92 -16.93
C SER A 334 20.75 16.52 -17.83
N LEU A 335 21.07 17.60 -18.57
CA LEU A 335 20.13 18.26 -19.46
C LEU A 335 19.58 17.35 -20.56
N ILE A 336 20.37 16.34 -20.97
CA ILE A 336 19.98 15.35 -21.97
C ILE A 336 19.44 14.09 -21.29
N GLY A 337 20.19 13.56 -20.31
CA GLY A 337 19.92 12.28 -19.69
C GLY A 337 18.65 12.27 -18.84
N ILE A 338 18.31 13.38 -18.17
CA ILE A 338 17.10 13.44 -17.33
C ILE A 338 15.83 13.39 -18.19
N PRO A 339 15.65 14.23 -19.23
CA PRO A 339 14.47 14.14 -20.09
C PRO A 339 14.29 12.75 -20.72
N PHE A 340 15.34 12.18 -21.30
CA PHE A 340 15.25 10.83 -21.88
C PHE A 340 15.01 9.76 -20.83
N GLY A 341 15.61 9.91 -19.63
CA GLY A 341 15.38 9.02 -18.51
C GLY A 341 13.93 9.03 -18.04
N VAL A 342 13.34 10.21 -17.84
CA VAL A 342 11.91 10.36 -17.48
C VAL A 342 11.02 9.69 -18.52
N LEU A 343 11.24 10.00 -19.81
CA LEU A 343 10.47 9.41 -20.92
C LEU A 343 10.58 7.88 -20.92
N SER A 344 11.80 7.34 -20.82
CA SER A 344 12.01 5.89 -20.79
C SER A 344 11.47 5.22 -19.53
N GLY A 345 11.46 5.91 -18.38
CA GLY A 345 10.93 5.38 -17.12
C GLY A 345 9.41 5.25 -17.16
N ILE A 346 8.72 6.30 -17.63
CA ILE A 346 7.26 6.29 -17.81
C ILE A 346 6.86 5.26 -18.87
N ALA A 347 7.54 5.26 -20.03
CA ALA A 347 7.25 4.31 -21.10
C ALA A 347 7.52 2.85 -20.66
N GLY A 348 8.61 2.62 -19.93
CA GLY A 348 8.95 1.30 -19.42
C GLY A 348 7.85 0.74 -18.52
N ILE A 349 7.35 1.55 -17.58
CA ILE A 349 6.24 1.13 -16.72
C ILE A 349 4.94 0.95 -17.48
N GLY A 350 4.60 1.86 -18.39
CA GLY A 350 3.39 1.74 -19.19
C GLY A 350 3.36 0.40 -19.94
N ILE A 351 4.50 0.02 -20.53
CA ILE A 351 4.66 -1.28 -21.19
C ILE A 351 4.54 -2.43 -20.18
N THR A 352 5.22 -2.34 -19.04
CA THR A 352 5.17 -3.39 -18.01
C THR A 352 3.76 -3.61 -17.46
N LEU A 353 3.02 -2.54 -17.13
CA LEU A 353 1.65 -2.65 -16.63
C LEU A 353 0.73 -3.23 -17.69
N HIS A 354 0.84 -2.80 -18.95
CA HIS A 354 0.01 -3.32 -20.04
C HIS A 354 0.11 -4.85 -20.20
N PHE A 355 1.26 -5.46 -19.92
CA PHE A 355 1.43 -6.91 -20.01
C PHE A 355 1.03 -7.68 -18.76
N ILE A 356 0.90 -7.03 -17.61
CA ILE A 356 0.74 -7.69 -16.30
C ILE A 356 -0.59 -7.30 -15.61
N GLU A 357 -1.29 -6.27 -16.10
CA GLU A 357 -2.48 -5.72 -15.44
C GLU A 357 -3.60 -6.73 -15.16
N GLU A 358 -3.88 -7.65 -16.08
CA GLU A 358 -4.91 -8.68 -15.88
C GLU A 358 -4.55 -9.63 -14.73
N GLY A 359 -3.34 -10.22 -14.77
CA GLY A 359 -2.89 -11.15 -13.74
C GLY A 359 -2.68 -10.47 -12.38
N LEU A 360 -2.24 -9.21 -12.39
CA LEU A 360 -2.02 -8.43 -11.18
C LEU A 360 -3.32 -7.97 -10.54
N SER A 361 -4.29 -7.47 -11.30
CA SER A 361 -5.61 -7.09 -10.76
C SER A 361 -6.35 -8.31 -10.22
N GLN A 362 -6.28 -9.45 -10.92
CA GLN A 362 -6.84 -10.69 -10.43
C GLN A 362 -6.16 -11.18 -9.15
N TRP A 363 -4.83 -11.10 -9.04
CA TRP A 363 -4.12 -11.47 -7.81
C TRP A 363 -4.43 -10.53 -6.64
N LEU A 364 -4.52 -9.23 -6.89
CA LEU A 364 -4.79 -8.23 -5.85
C LEU A 364 -6.25 -8.26 -5.36
N TYR A 365 -7.22 -8.50 -6.25
CA TYR A 365 -8.64 -8.25 -5.98
C TYR A 365 -9.60 -9.32 -6.50
N GLY A 366 -9.11 -10.43 -7.03
CA GLY A 366 -9.95 -11.53 -7.53
C GLY A 366 -10.73 -11.23 -8.82
N LYS A 367 -10.67 -10.00 -9.34
CA LYS A 367 -11.33 -9.58 -10.58
C LYS A 367 -10.33 -8.93 -11.54
N SER A 368 -10.46 -9.23 -12.84
CA SER A 368 -9.65 -8.57 -13.89
C SER A 368 -10.13 -7.14 -14.10
N LYS A 369 -9.26 -6.16 -13.85
CA LYS A 369 -9.53 -4.74 -14.08
C LYS A 369 -8.27 -4.07 -14.65
N GLU A 370 -8.46 -3.19 -15.64
CA GLU A 370 -7.37 -2.38 -16.19
C GLU A 370 -6.76 -1.49 -15.11
N ILE A 371 -5.42 -1.38 -15.11
CA ILE A 371 -4.69 -0.51 -14.18
C ILE A 371 -4.16 0.68 -14.99
N PRO A 372 -4.93 1.79 -15.07
CA PRO A 372 -4.56 2.90 -15.92
C PRO A 372 -3.27 3.56 -15.43
N LEU A 373 -2.32 3.79 -16.32
CA LEU A 373 -1.08 4.51 -16.00
C LEU A 373 -1.39 5.96 -15.62
N VAL A 374 -1.13 6.32 -14.36
CA VAL A 374 -1.33 7.69 -13.86
C VAL A 374 0.01 8.39 -13.71
N VAL A 375 0.22 9.45 -14.49
CA VAL A 375 1.43 10.27 -14.44
C VAL A 375 1.15 11.54 -13.65
N ASN A 376 1.55 11.55 -12.37
CA ASN A 376 1.45 12.73 -11.53
C ASN A 376 2.59 13.72 -11.82
N ALA A 377 2.24 14.93 -12.26
CA ALA A 377 3.22 15.97 -12.60
C ALA A 377 4.12 16.37 -11.41
N GLY A 378 3.57 16.39 -10.19
CA GLY A 378 4.34 16.63 -8.96
C GLY A 378 5.34 15.53 -8.67
N ALA A 379 4.95 14.26 -8.83
CA ALA A 379 5.85 13.13 -8.67
C ALA A 379 6.98 13.15 -9.72
N VAL A 380 6.67 13.43 -10.99
CA VAL A 380 7.69 13.56 -12.05
C VAL A 380 8.65 14.72 -11.77
N LEU A 381 8.15 15.87 -11.31
CA LEU A 381 8.99 17.01 -10.95
C LEU A 381 9.92 16.65 -9.78
N LEU A 382 9.41 15.94 -8.77
CA LEU A 382 10.22 15.44 -7.65
C LEU A 382 11.28 14.45 -8.14
N SER A 383 10.94 13.50 -9.03
CA SER A 383 11.90 12.57 -9.63
C SER A 383 13.00 13.30 -10.41
N VAL A 384 12.66 14.35 -11.17
CA VAL A 384 13.62 15.20 -11.88
C VAL A 384 14.56 15.89 -10.90
N MET A 385 14.04 16.46 -9.81
CA MET A 385 14.84 17.09 -8.77
C MET A 385 15.79 16.09 -8.10
N ILE A 386 15.28 14.92 -7.70
CA ILE A 386 16.08 13.86 -7.07
C ILE A 386 17.17 13.41 -8.03
N ALA A 387 16.84 13.08 -9.29
CA ALA A 387 17.81 12.66 -10.30
C ALA A 387 18.89 13.72 -10.54
N PHE A 388 18.51 15.00 -10.61
CA PHE A 388 19.45 16.10 -10.72
C PHE A 388 20.42 16.12 -9.52
N PHE A 389 19.92 16.10 -8.28
CA PHE A 389 20.78 16.08 -7.10
C PHE A 389 21.67 14.83 -7.05
N THR A 390 21.15 13.66 -7.42
CA THR A 390 21.91 12.41 -7.53
C THR A 390 23.11 12.56 -8.45
N VAL A 391 22.93 13.12 -9.65
CA VAL A 391 24.05 13.36 -10.59
C VAL A 391 25.11 14.27 -9.97
N PHE A 392 24.68 15.36 -9.31
CA PHE A 392 25.61 16.30 -8.67
C PHE A 392 26.37 15.68 -7.50
N ILE A 393 25.71 14.87 -6.68
CA ILE A 393 26.33 14.11 -5.58
C ILE A 393 27.35 13.12 -6.13
N SER A 394 27.00 12.36 -7.18
CA SER A 394 27.90 11.39 -7.84
C SER A 394 29.17 12.02 -8.39
N VAL A 395 29.07 13.22 -8.96
CA VAL A 395 30.21 13.95 -9.55
C VAL A 395 31.06 14.63 -8.49
N TRP A 396 30.55 14.81 -7.27
CA TRP A 396 31.25 15.54 -6.23
C TRP A 396 32.57 14.89 -5.83
N ILE A 397 32.59 13.56 -5.64
CA ILE A 397 33.81 12.83 -5.25
C ILE A 397 34.88 12.88 -6.37
N PRO A 398 34.58 12.53 -7.64
CA PRO A 398 35.52 12.66 -8.75
C PRO A 398 36.05 14.09 -8.91
N SER A 399 35.17 15.10 -8.82
CA SER A 399 35.59 16.50 -8.93
C SER A 399 36.56 16.91 -7.80
N LYS A 400 36.36 16.41 -6.57
CA LYS A 400 37.29 16.65 -5.45
C LYS A 400 38.68 16.06 -5.73
N ARG A 401 38.78 14.93 -6.43
CA ARG A 401 40.07 14.28 -6.76
C ARG A 401 40.97 15.14 -7.67
N ILE A 402 40.41 16.07 -8.44
CA ILE A 402 41.17 17.00 -9.30
C ILE A 402 42.19 17.82 -8.49
N LYS A 403 41.91 18.12 -7.21
CA LYS A 403 42.85 18.85 -6.34
C LYS A 403 44.16 18.10 -6.13
N ARG A 404 44.13 16.77 -6.17
CA ARG A 404 45.28 15.89 -5.89
C ARG A 404 46.07 15.54 -7.14
N LEU A 405 45.61 15.93 -8.34
CA LEU A 405 46.34 15.68 -9.58
C LEU A 405 47.41 16.77 -9.77
N SER A 406 48.68 16.43 -9.64
CA SER A 406 49.76 17.37 -10.02
C SER A 406 49.88 17.44 -11.54
N PRO A 407 50.23 18.61 -12.13
CA PRO A 407 50.39 18.74 -13.58
C PRO A 407 51.43 17.75 -14.13
N MET A 408 52.50 17.54 -13.37
CA MET A 408 53.55 16.59 -13.71
C MET A 408 53.05 15.14 -13.68
N GLU A 409 52.35 14.72 -12.62
CA GLU A 409 51.77 13.36 -12.53
C GLU A 409 50.75 13.09 -13.64
N ALA A 410 49.97 14.10 -14.01
CA ALA A 410 48.96 14.00 -15.06
C ALA A 410 49.57 13.86 -16.46
N ILE A 411 50.70 14.53 -16.73
CA ILE A 411 51.42 14.42 -18.02
C ILE A 411 52.25 13.13 -18.07
N ARG A 412 52.82 12.70 -16.93
CA ARG A 412 53.55 11.43 -16.80
C ARG A 412 52.65 10.18 -16.77
N ALA A 413 51.34 10.34 -16.97
CA ALA A 413 50.35 9.27 -16.86
C ALA A 413 50.54 8.13 -17.90
N SER A 414 51.52 8.23 -18.80
CA SER A 414 52.03 7.10 -19.57
C SER A 414 53.09 6.30 -18.78
N GLU A 415 52.62 5.21 -18.20
CA GLU A 415 53.26 3.87 -18.17
C GLU A 415 54.37 3.47 -17.20
N ASP A 416 55.07 4.35 -16.48
CA ASP A 416 56.08 3.85 -15.51
C ASP A 416 55.52 3.70 -14.09
N ILE A 417 54.83 2.58 -13.82
CA ILE A 417 54.63 2.15 -12.43
C ILE A 417 55.99 1.70 -11.89
N LYS A 418 56.73 2.62 -11.28
CA LYS A 418 58.00 2.33 -10.60
C LYS A 418 57.75 1.41 -9.41
N ILE A 419 57.87 0.10 -9.63
CA ILE A 419 57.65 -0.92 -8.59
C ILE A 419 58.98 -1.62 -8.31
N ARG A 420 59.29 -1.77 -7.03
CA ARG A 420 60.48 -2.52 -6.62
C ARG A 420 60.19 -4.03 -6.78
N PRO A 421 61.15 -4.86 -7.24
CA PRO A 421 60.94 -6.30 -7.44
C PRO A 421 60.39 -7.04 -6.20
N GLY A 422 60.66 -6.52 -4.99
CA GLY A 422 60.13 -7.06 -3.73
C GLY A 422 58.63 -6.81 -3.50
N GLU A 423 58.03 -5.78 -4.09
CA GLU A 423 56.64 -5.36 -3.84
C GLU A 423 55.61 -6.20 -4.62
N VAL A 424 56.07 -6.95 -5.61
CA VAL A 424 55.29 -7.89 -6.45
C VAL A 424 55.61 -9.35 -6.14
N LYS A 425 56.30 -9.64 -5.02
CA LYS A 425 56.51 -11.03 -4.58
C LYS A 425 55.17 -11.71 -4.27
N THR A 426 55.03 -12.95 -4.73
CA THR A 426 53.86 -13.81 -4.53
C THR A 426 54.22 -14.94 -3.59
N GLY A 427 53.34 -15.30 -2.65
CA GLY A 427 53.57 -16.44 -1.77
C GLY A 427 53.51 -17.76 -2.54
N GLY A 428 54.33 -18.75 -2.16
CA GLY A 428 54.36 -20.06 -2.84
C GLY A 428 53.02 -20.83 -2.79
N TRP A 429 52.17 -20.50 -1.83
CA TRP A 429 50.81 -21.06 -1.73
C TRP A 429 49.91 -20.63 -2.90
N VAL A 430 50.08 -19.41 -3.44
CA VAL A 430 49.29 -18.92 -4.58
C VAL A 430 49.57 -19.77 -5.82
N PHE A 431 50.82 -20.18 -6.00
CA PHE A 431 51.19 -21.11 -7.07
C PHE A 431 50.62 -22.52 -6.84
N LYS A 432 50.61 -23.00 -5.59
CA LYS A 432 50.04 -24.32 -5.26
C LYS A 432 48.54 -24.40 -5.53
N ILE A 433 47.78 -23.33 -5.24
CA ILE A 433 46.31 -23.34 -5.40
C ILE A 433 45.88 -22.97 -6.82
N PHE A 434 46.55 -21.99 -7.45
CA PHE A 434 46.09 -21.38 -8.70
C PHE A 434 47.08 -21.48 -9.88
N GLY A 435 48.21 -22.16 -9.70
CA GLY A 435 49.23 -22.36 -10.72
C GLY A 435 49.90 -21.08 -11.22
N LEU A 436 50.53 -21.19 -12.41
CA LEU A 436 51.18 -20.08 -13.10
C LEU A 436 50.20 -18.91 -13.41
N PRO A 437 48.96 -19.15 -13.87
CA PRO A 437 48.00 -18.08 -14.14
C PRO A 437 47.63 -17.28 -12.89
N GLY A 438 47.42 -17.95 -11.75
CA GLY A 438 47.12 -17.28 -10.49
C GLY A 438 48.29 -16.46 -9.94
N MET A 439 49.52 -16.95 -10.09
CA MET A 439 50.71 -16.17 -9.74
C MET A 439 50.83 -14.91 -10.61
N MET A 440 50.61 -15.02 -11.92
CA MET A 440 50.60 -13.87 -12.85
C MET A 440 49.51 -12.86 -12.48
N ALA A 441 48.32 -13.35 -12.12
CA ALA A 441 47.21 -12.51 -11.66
C ALA A 441 47.56 -11.76 -10.36
N ASP A 442 48.10 -12.43 -9.35
CA ASP A 442 48.51 -11.81 -8.07
C ASP A 442 49.61 -10.75 -8.27
N LYS A 443 50.60 -11.02 -9.13
CA LYS A 443 51.60 -10.02 -9.53
C LYS A 443 50.97 -8.80 -10.20
N ASN A 444 50.04 -9.04 -11.14
CA ASN A 444 49.34 -7.96 -11.84
C ASN A 444 48.47 -7.12 -10.90
N TYR A 445 47.83 -7.74 -9.90
CA TYR A 445 47.06 -7.05 -8.88
C TYR A 445 47.92 -6.20 -7.96
N LYS A 446 49.08 -6.72 -7.53
CA LYS A 446 50.05 -5.97 -6.71
C LYS A 446 50.69 -4.82 -7.48
N ARG A 447 50.80 -4.95 -8.81
CA ARG A 447 51.34 -3.93 -9.73
C ARG A 447 50.47 -2.67 -9.77
N ASP A 448 49.15 -2.81 -9.89
CA ASP A 448 48.22 -1.66 -9.94
C ASP A 448 47.14 -1.77 -8.85
N ARG A 449 47.58 -1.60 -7.59
CA ARG A 449 46.69 -1.69 -6.42
C ARG A 449 45.52 -0.70 -6.48
N LYS A 450 45.66 0.42 -7.19
CA LYS A 450 44.63 1.45 -7.29
C LYS A 450 43.52 1.03 -8.25
N LYS A 451 43.86 0.48 -9.41
CA LYS A 451 42.89 -0.13 -10.33
C LYS A 451 42.20 -1.32 -9.67
N TYR A 452 42.97 -2.22 -9.04
CA TYR A 452 42.43 -3.39 -8.35
C TYR A 452 41.40 -3.04 -7.27
N ARG A 453 41.75 -2.12 -6.34
CA ARG A 453 40.81 -1.67 -5.30
C ARG A 453 39.54 -1.07 -5.89
N THR A 454 39.63 -0.37 -7.03
CA THR A 454 38.45 0.19 -7.70
C THR A 454 37.54 -0.91 -8.26
N THR A 455 38.12 -1.96 -8.85
CA THR A 455 37.37 -3.10 -9.39
C THR A 455 36.69 -3.91 -8.29
N ILE A 456 37.40 -4.26 -7.21
CA ILE A 456 36.78 -5.00 -6.09
C ILE A 456 35.65 -4.19 -5.47
N VAL A 457 35.88 -2.92 -5.15
CA VAL A 457 34.85 -2.07 -4.54
C VAL A 457 33.63 -1.99 -5.45
N SER A 458 33.80 -1.86 -6.77
CA SER A 458 32.66 -1.86 -7.70
C SER A 458 31.90 -3.19 -7.70
N LEU A 459 32.61 -4.33 -7.69
CA LEU A 459 31.99 -5.65 -7.67
C LEU A 459 31.27 -5.92 -6.35
N SER A 460 31.92 -5.63 -5.22
CA SER A 460 31.33 -5.78 -3.88
C SER A 460 30.07 -4.95 -3.72
N ILE A 461 30.06 -3.71 -4.23
CA ILE A 461 28.84 -2.90 -4.11
C ILE A 461 27.73 -3.40 -5.04
N SER A 462 28.06 -3.90 -6.23
CA SER A 462 27.06 -4.53 -7.11
C SER A 462 26.39 -5.72 -6.44
N ILE A 463 27.18 -6.59 -5.79
CA ILE A 463 26.67 -7.75 -5.06
C ILE A 463 25.81 -7.27 -3.88
N LEU A 464 26.31 -6.31 -3.10
CA LEU A 464 25.57 -5.75 -1.96
C LEU A 464 24.20 -5.23 -2.39
N LEU A 465 24.13 -4.40 -3.42
CA LEU A 465 22.88 -3.82 -3.91
C LEU A 465 21.91 -4.89 -4.42
N PHE A 466 22.43 -5.88 -5.15
CA PHE A 466 21.61 -6.99 -5.64
C PHE A 466 21.03 -7.81 -4.49
N THR A 467 21.87 -8.18 -3.52
CA THR A 467 21.44 -8.93 -2.34
C THR A 467 20.44 -8.13 -1.49
N THR A 468 20.66 -6.83 -1.29
CA THR A 468 19.71 -5.98 -0.56
C THR A 468 18.36 -5.91 -1.27
N ALA A 469 18.34 -5.74 -2.60
CA ALA A 469 17.10 -5.72 -3.37
C ALA A 469 16.38 -7.08 -3.33
N ALA A 470 17.13 -8.19 -3.44
CA ALA A 470 16.56 -9.54 -3.37
C ALA A 470 15.99 -9.83 -1.97
N LEU A 471 16.71 -9.48 -0.90
CA LEU A 471 16.21 -9.63 0.47
C LEU A 471 14.98 -8.75 0.72
N PHE A 472 14.99 -7.51 0.23
CA PHE A 472 13.82 -6.64 0.31
C PHE A 472 12.59 -7.27 -0.36
N GLN A 473 12.75 -7.87 -1.54
CA GLN A 473 11.66 -8.58 -2.21
C GLN A 473 11.17 -9.77 -1.39
N ILE A 474 12.07 -10.60 -0.86
CA ILE A 474 11.71 -11.76 -0.03
C ILE A 474 10.94 -11.29 1.20
N TYR A 475 11.47 -10.30 1.94
CA TYR A 475 10.81 -9.78 3.12
C TYR A 475 9.47 -9.11 2.81
N LEU A 476 9.31 -8.50 1.63
CA LEU A 476 8.02 -7.93 1.24
C LEU A 476 6.97 -9.01 1.01
N ILE A 477 7.34 -10.11 0.34
CA ILE A 477 6.47 -11.28 0.15
C ILE A 477 6.18 -11.95 1.49
N GLU A 478 7.20 -12.15 2.31
CA GLU A 478 7.10 -12.80 3.62
C GLU A 478 6.27 -11.96 4.59
N THR A 479 6.41 -10.63 4.61
CA THR A 479 5.52 -9.75 5.39
C THR A 479 4.07 -9.87 4.92
N GLY A 480 3.86 -9.99 3.60
CA GLY A 480 2.52 -10.23 3.04
C GLY A 480 1.95 -11.61 3.39
N SER A 481 2.78 -12.65 3.49
CA SER A 481 2.35 -14.00 3.87
C SER A 481 2.22 -14.18 5.37
N ILE A 482 3.00 -13.47 6.17
CA ILE A 482 2.92 -13.46 7.64
C ILE A 482 1.52 -12.97 8.09
N VAL A 483 0.89 -12.05 7.34
CA VAL A 483 -0.52 -11.66 7.54
C VAL A 483 -1.50 -12.82 7.25
N MET A 484 -1.09 -13.85 6.50
CA MET A 484 -1.96 -14.96 6.10
C MET A 484 -1.63 -16.30 6.77
N ASP A 485 -0.39 -16.51 7.23
CA ASP A 485 0.11 -17.76 7.81
C ASP A 485 0.62 -17.56 9.25
N ILE A 486 0.11 -18.36 10.19
CA ILE A 486 0.53 -18.36 11.59
C ILE A 486 2.02 -18.78 11.67
N PRO A 487 2.90 -18.05 12.38
CA PRO A 487 4.26 -18.52 12.63
C PRO A 487 4.23 -19.86 13.36
N THR A 488 5.14 -20.78 12.98
CA THR A 488 5.30 -22.05 13.71
C THR A 488 5.82 -21.77 15.11
N VAL A 489 4.96 -21.96 16.12
CA VAL A 489 5.28 -21.80 17.55
C VAL A 489 5.42 -23.15 18.24
N ASP A 490 6.33 -23.23 19.22
CA ASP A 490 6.46 -24.42 20.07
C ASP A 490 5.33 -24.51 21.11
N VAL A 491 4.79 -23.35 21.53
CA VAL A 491 3.71 -23.22 22.52
C VAL A 491 2.79 -22.07 22.11
N GLU A 492 1.49 -22.32 22.02
CA GLU A 492 0.46 -21.31 21.76
C GLU A 492 -0.34 -21.03 23.04
N CYS A 493 -0.59 -19.76 23.34
CA CYS A 493 -1.45 -19.34 24.45
C CYS A 493 -2.56 -18.43 23.91
N VAL A 494 -3.81 -18.80 24.17
CA VAL A 494 -5.00 -18.06 23.72
C VAL A 494 -5.55 -17.24 24.88
N LEU A 495 -5.68 -15.93 24.69
CA LEU A 495 -6.28 -15.01 25.65
C LEU A 495 -7.70 -14.66 25.19
N TYR A 496 -8.70 -14.93 26.03
CA TYR A 496 -10.10 -14.66 25.73
C TYR A 496 -10.54 -13.22 26.06
N GLU A 497 -9.73 -12.47 26.82
CA GLU A 497 -9.93 -11.03 27.07
C GLU A 497 -8.78 -10.24 26.43
N PRO A 498 -9.07 -9.18 25.65
CA PRO A 498 -8.03 -8.41 24.99
C PRO A 498 -7.18 -7.65 26.01
N ASP A 499 -5.89 -8.00 26.09
CA ASP A 499 -4.87 -7.24 26.83
C ASP A 499 -4.49 -6.01 25.99
N LYS A 500 -5.32 -4.96 26.05
CA LYS A 500 -5.25 -3.76 25.19
C LYS A 500 -3.87 -3.11 25.09
N ASP A 501 -2.99 -3.33 26.06
CA ASP A 501 -1.65 -2.74 26.11
C ASP A 501 -0.52 -3.80 26.08
N GLY A 502 -0.81 -5.09 25.96
CA GLY A 502 0.15 -6.22 25.99
C GLY A 502 0.92 -6.42 27.30
N GLU A 503 0.76 -5.49 28.25
CA GLU A 503 1.61 -5.32 29.42
C GLU A 503 1.50 -6.47 30.44
N LYS A 504 0.35 -7.17 30.49
CA LYS A 504 0.17 -8.30 31.42
C LYS A 504 0.73 -9.58 30.82
N THR A 505 0.54 -9.77 29.52
CA THR A 505 1.00 -10.94 28.77
C THR A 505 2.53 -10.97 28.71
N ASP A 506 3.15 -9.84 28.38
CA ASP A 506 4.60 -9.69 28.34
C ASP A 506 5.23 -9.94 29.73
N LYS A 507 4.63 -9.41 30.81
CA LYS A 507 5.12 -9.63 32.18
C LYS A 507 5.02 -11.09 32.67
N ILE A 508 4.10 -11.88 32.13
CA ILE A 508 3.96 -13.31 32.47
C ILE A 508 5.00 -14.13 31.69
N LEU A 509 5.20 -13.80 30.41
CA LEU A 509 6.11 -14.53 29.54
C LEU A 509 7.59 -14.19 29.81
N GLU A 510 7.92 -12.93 30.14
CA GLU A 510 9.27 -12.51 30.58
C GLU A 510 9.77 -13.24 31.84
N LYS A 511 8.86 -13.76 32.67
CA LYS A 511 9.21 -14.50 33.90
C LYS A 511 9.53 -15.98 33.66
N THR A 512 9.34 -16.48 32.44
CA THR A 512 9.52 -17.90 32.14
C THR A 512 10.91 -18.13 31.55
N GLU A 513 11.80 -18.77 32.32
CA GLU A 513 13.14 -19.13 31.83
C GLU A 513 13.03 -20.11 30.64
N GLY A 514 13.66 -19.77 29.52
CA GLY A 514 13.74 -20.63 28.33
C GLY A 514 13.02 -20.11 27.08
N ILE A 515 12.18 -19.07 27.20
CA ILE A 515 11.53 -18.42 26.06
C ILE A 515 12.55 -17.56 25.30
N LYS A 516 12.70 -17.80 24.00
CA LYS A 516 13.63 -17.06 23.12
C LYS A 516 12.99 -15.89 22.39
N GLU A 517 11.72 -16.04 22.01
CA GLU A 517 10.99 -15.10 21.19
C GLU A 517 9.48 -15.25 21.47
N ILE A 518 8.75 -14.15 21.45
CA ILE A 518 7.31 -14.10 21.72
C ILE A 518 6.65 -13.41 20.54
N PHE A 519 5.60 -14.01 20.01
CA PHE A 519 4.76 -13.44 18.95
C PHE A 519 3.33 -13.30 19.49
N SER A 520 2.77 -12.09 19.39
CA SER A 520 1.35 -11.85 19.64
C SER A 520 0.63 -11.67 18.31
N TYR A 521 -0.56 -12.23 18.22
CA TYR A 521 -1.45 -12.08 17.07
C TYR A 521 -2.89 -12.18 17.55
N GLU A 522 -3.81 -11.58 16.81
CA GLU A 522 -5.24 -11.74 17.00
C GLU A 522 -5.77 -12.77 16.00
N LYS A 523 -6.51 -13.76 16.48
CA LYS A 523 -7.24 -14.71 15.62
C LYS A 523 -8.67 -14.27 15.47
N VAL A 524 -9.12 -14.12 14.24
CA VAL A 524 -10.53 -13.88 13.92
C VAL A 524 -11.10 -15.16 13.33
N TYR A 525 -12.12 -15.69 14.00
CA TYR A 525 -12.89 -16.83 13.54
C TYR A 525 -14.14 -16.34 12.81
N LEU A 526 -14.28 -16.70 11.55
CA LEU A 526 -15.53 -16.58 10.83
C LEU A 526 -16.21 -17.95 10.84
N MET A 527 -17.34 -18.06 11.52
CA MET A 527 -18.16 -19.27 11.50
C MET A 527 -19.24 -19.12 10.42
N LEU A 528 -19.16 -19.96 9.40
CA LEU A 528 -20.15 -20.03 8.32
C LEU A 528 -20.95 -21.31 8.48
N GLN A 529 -22.29 -21.18 8.53
CA GLN A 529 -23.18 -22.32 8.41
C GLN A 529 -23.41 -22.58 6.92
N VAL A 530 -23.02 -23.77 6.46
CA VAL A 530 -23.18 -24.17 5.05
C VAL A 530 -24.11 -25.38 5.00
N PRO A 531 -25.13 -25.38 4.12
CA PRO A 531 -25.98 -26.54 3.90
C PRO A 531 -25.13 -27.78 3.58
N SER A 532 -25.40 -28.89 4.27
CA SER A 532 -24.58 -30.11 4.21
C SER A 532 -24.48 -30.71 2.80
N GLU A 533 -25.45 -30.43 1.93
CA GLU A 533 -25.51 -30.89 0.53
C GLU A 533 -24.42 -30.26 -0.36
N ILE A 534 -23.97 -29.04 -0.05
CA ILE A 534 -22.99 -28.30 -0.86
C ILE A 534 -21.55 -28.78 -0.59
N LEU A 535 -21.31 -29.38 0.58
CA LEU A 535 -19.97 -29.78 1.04
C LEU A 535 -19.55 -31.20 0.63
N GLY A 536 -20.42 -31.92 -0.08
CA GLY A 536 -20.25 -33.31 -0.49
C GLY A 536 -19.08 -33.54 -1.45
N SER A 537 -17.87 -33.61 -0.90
CA SER A 537 -16.62 -34.25 -1.40
C SER A 537 -15.35 -33.60 -0.85
N VAL A 538 -15.44 -32.38 -0.28
CA VAL A 538 -14.25 -31.57 0.08
C VAL A 538 -13.70 -31.91 1.48
N PHE A 539 -14.54 -32.44 2.38
CA PHE A 539 -14.19 -32.66 3.79
C PHE A 539 -14.33 -34.12 4.27
N GLU A 540 -14.21 -35.11 3.38
CA GLU A 540 -14.15 -36.52 3.80
C GLU A 540 -12.98 -36.75 4.78
N GLY A 541 -13.30 -37.09 6.03
CA GLY A 541 -12.33 -37.54 7.04
C GLY A 541 -11.93 -36.52 8.12
N ARG A 542 -12.59 -35.36 8.24
CA ARG A 542 -12.42 -34.45 9.40
C ARG A 542 -13.67 -34.48 10.29
N GLU A 543 -13.50 -34.50 11.61
CA GLU A 543 -14.60 -34.31 12.56
C GLU A 543 -15.10 -32.86 12.43
N VAL A 544 -16.33 -32.68 11.96
CA VAL A 544 -17.01 -31.39 11.91
C VAL A 544 -18.24 -31.46 12.80
N MET A 545 -18.49 -30.43 13.61
CA MET A 545 -19.76 -30.32 14.33
C MET A 545 -20.88 -30.20 13.30
N THR A 546 -21.67 -31.26 13.22
CA THR A 546 -22.76 -31.42 12.26
C THR A 546 -24.06 -31.37 13.03
N ASP A 547 -24.96 -30.50 12.59
CA ASP A 547 -26.39 -30.58 12.88
C ASP A 547 -27.08 -31.24 11.67
N GLU A 548 -28.31 -31.73 11.80
CA GLU A 548 -29.00 -32.53 10.76
C GLU A 548 -29.08 -31.82 9.40
N ASN A 549 -29.02 -30.48 9.37
CA ASN A 549 -29.18 -29.66 8.15
C ASN A 549 -27.94 -28.84 7.75
N TYR A 550 -27.01 -28.56 8.67
CA TYR A 550 -25.90 -27.62 8.44
C TYR A 550 -24.57 -28.14 8.97
N THR A 551 -23.50 -27.78 8.26
CA THR A 551 -22.13 -27.98 8.69
C THR A 551 -21.52 -26.62 9.01
N VAL A 552 -20.97 -26.46 10.22
CA VAL A 552 -20.25 -25.24 10.61
C VAL A 552 -18.82 -25.32 10.09
N ILE A 553 -18.46 -24.40 9.20
CA ILE A 553 -17.09 -24.23 8.72
C ILE A 553 -16.49 -23.02 9.45
N SER A 554 -15.37 -23.22 10.14
CA SER A 554 -14.54 -22.12 10.62
C SER A 554 -13.53 -21.73 9.54
N ALA A 555 -13.61 -20.49 9.06
CA ALA A 555 -12.51 -19.84 8.39
C ALA A 555 -11.72 -19.04 9.42
N GLU A 556 -10.42 -19.29 9.49
CA GLU A 556 -9.51 -18.61 10.40
C GLU A 556 -8.72 -17.58 9.62
N THR A 557 -8.65 -16.35 10.13
CA THR A 557 -7.71 -15.35 9.63
C THR A 557 -6.94 -14.75 10.80
N VAL A 558 -5.69 -14.40 10.55
CA VAL A 558 -4.74 -13.95 11.56
C VAL A 558 -4.46 -12.48 11.32
N ILE A 559 -4.66 -11.65 12.34
CA ILE A 559 -4.32 -10.25 12.32
C ILE A 559 -3.08 -10.09 13.19
N LEU A 560 -1.96 -9.71 12.58
CA LEU A 560 -0.75 -9.39 13.32
C LEU A 560 -0.76 -7.92 13.74
N PRO A 561 -0.38 -7.61 15.00
CA PRO A 561 -0.43 -6.28 15.58
C PRO A 561 0.68 -5.31 15.13
#